data_AF-A0A955MXQ1-F1
#
_entry.id   AF-A0A955MXQ1-F1
#
_cell.length_a   1.000
_cell.length_b   1.000
_cell.length_c   1.000
_cell.angle_alpha   90.00
_cell.angle_beta   90.00
_cell.angle_gamma   90.00
#
_symmetry.space_group_name_H-M   'P 1'
#
loop_
_entity.id
_entity.type
_entity.pdbx_description
1 polymer ?
#
loop_
_entity_poly.entity_id
_entity_poly.type
_entity_poly.pdbx_seq_one_letter_code
_entity_poly.pdbx_strand_id
1 'polypeptide(L)'
;MKPEKRKQLFLIGIFLAILLAEGVTHTTMDLMKNQRPVAADLFLQVPSQENLRNYEENLEEGSWLVQNLRPVMQVLRFAVLGDLGKKAVAGREGWLFYDLGIQYLTERSQPVRPGESTPDEVVEAIVSFRDRLAERGIHLLVVPAPGKASVYPEMLTSRALNLDHPINDR
;
A
#
# COMPACT_ATOMS: atom_id res chain seq x y z
N MET A 1 -19.85 -13.11 -37.71
CA MET A 1 -18.89 -12.41 -36.81
C MET A 1 -18.26 -13.47 -35.90
N LYS A 2 -16.92 -13.62 -35.89
CA LYS A 2 -16.25 -14.65 -35.06
C LYS A 2 -16.63 -14.47 -33.58
N PRO A 3 -16.91 -15.54 -32.81
CA PRO A 3 -17.40 -15.47 -31.44
C PRO A 3 -16.48 -14.66 -30.50
N GLU A 4 -15.17 -14.70 -30.76
CA GLU A 4 -14.16 -13.92 -30.04
C GLU A 4 -14.32 -12.40 -30.22
N LYS A 5 -14.69 -11.94 -31.43
CA LYS A 5 -14.95 -10.50 -31.68
C LYS A 5 -16.16 -10.00 -30.91
N ARG A 6 -17.18 -10.84 -30.73
CA ARG A 6 -18.40 -10.49 -29.98
C ARG A 6 -18.12 -10.36 -28.48
N LYS A 7 -17.25 -11.20 -27.91
CA LYS A 7 -16.78 -11.08 -26.53
C LYS A 7 -15.94 -9.82 -26.32
N GLN A 8 -15.04 -9.51 -27.26
CA GLN A 8 -14.23 -8.28 -27.21
C GLN A 8 -15.08 -7.02 -27.30
N LEU A 9 -16.04 -6.96 -28.23
CA LEU A 9 -16.99 -5.85 -28.36
C LEU A 9 -17.85 -5.67 -27.09
N PHE A 10 -18.24 -6.76 -26.45
CA PHE A 10 -18.97 -6.72 -25.19
C PHE A 10 -18.11 -6.13 -24.04
N LEU A 11 -16.86 -6.57 -23.91
CA LEU A 11 -15.92 -6.03 -22.92
C LEU A 11 -15.60 -4.55 -23.17
N ILE A 12 -15.40 -4.16 -24.43
CA ILE A 12 -15.19 -2.76 -24.82
C ILE A 12 -16.43 -1.93 -24.48
N GLY A 13 -17.64 -2.45 -24.74
CA GLY A 13 -18.89 -1.79 -24.38
C GLY A 13 -19.04 -1.59 -22.87
N ILE A 14 -18.70 -2.59 -22.06
CA ILE A 14 -18.69 -2.48 -20.59
C ILE A 14 -17.65 -1.44 -20.13
N PHE A 15 -16.44 -1.49 -20.69
CA PHE A 15 -15.38 -0.55 -20.35
C PHE A 15 -15.78 0.90 -20.67
N LEU A 16 -16.35 1.14 -21.85
CA LEU A 16 -16.87 2.45 -22.24
C LEU A 16 -18.05 2.88 -21.35
N ALA A 17 -18.93 1.96 -20.96
CA ALA A 17 -20.03 2.27 -20.05
C ALA A 17 -19.53 2.67 -18.65
N ILE A 18 -18.46 2.04 -18.16
CA ILE A 18 -17.82 2.40 -16.89
C ILE A 18 -17.19 3.79 -16.98
N LEU A 19 -16.44 4.07 -18.06
CA LEU A 19 -15.85 5.40 -18.30
C LEU A 19 -16.91 6.51 -18.42
N LEU A 20 -18.03 6.24 -19.10
CA LEU A 20 -19.12 7.20 -19.27
C LEU A 20 -19.93 7.39 -17.98
N ALA A 21 -20.11 6.33 -17.17
CA ALA A 21 -20.81 6.41 -15.89
C ALA A 21 -20.09 7.35 -14.90
N GLU A 22 -18.76 7.40 -14.93
CA GLU A 22 -17.96 8.32 -14.11
C GLU A 22 -18.22 9.79 -14.48
N GLY A 23 -18.25 10.14 -15.77
CA GLY A 23 -18.54 11.49 -16.21
C GLY A 23 -19.95 11.97 -15.85
N VAL A 24 -20.94 11.08 -15.89
CA VAL A 24 -22.35 11.44 -15.59
C VAL A 24 -22.58 11.59 -14.09
N THR A 25 -21.99 10.72 -13.26
CA THR A 25 -22.16 10.76 -11.80
C THR A 25 -21.51 11.99 -11.17
N HIS A 26 -20.32 12.40 -11.63
CA HIS A 26 -19.69 13.63 -11.14
C HIS A 26 -20.44 14.89 -11.56
N THR A 27 -20.81 14.99 -12.85
CA THR A 27 -21.53 16.14 -13.37
C THR A 27 -22.90 16.32 -12.70
N THR A 28 -23.60 15.23 -12.40
CA THR A 28 -24.91 15.27 -11.72
C THR A 28 -24.79 15.62 -10.24
N MET A 29 -23.77 15.11 -9.55
CA MET A 29 -23.56 15.37 -8.13
C MET A 29 -23.02 16.79 -7.85
N ASP A 30 -22.20 17.34 -8.76
CA ASP A 30 -21.72 18.73 -8.70
C ASP A 30 -22.86 19.73 -8.96
N LEU A 31 -23.75 19.44 -9.92
CA LEU A 31 -24.94 20.24 -10.20
C LEU A 31 -25.90 20.27 -9.00
N MET A 32 -26.07 19.15 -8.30
CA MET A 32 -26.95 19.08 -7.11
C MET A 32 -26.36 19.80 -5.89
N LYS A 33 -25.03 19.96 -5.81
CA LYS A 33 -24.35 20.68 -4.72
C LYS A 33 -24.09 22.16 -5.03
N ASN A 34 -24.54 22.67 -6.18
CA ASN A 34 -24.31 24.05 -6.64
C ASN A 34 -22.82 24.41 -6.74
N GLN A 35 -21.96 23.40 -6.96
CA GLN A 35 -20.51 23.59 -7.15
C GLN A 35 -20.18 23.55 -8.64
N ARG A 36 -19.10 24.24 -9.04
CA ARG A 36 -18.68 24.28 -10.44
C ARG A 36 -18.16 22.90 -10.85
N PRO A 37 -18.56 22.38 -12.02
CA PRO A 37 -18.12 21.06 -12.47
C PRO A 37 -16.60 21.07 -12.71
N VAL A 38 -15.88 20.13 -12.09
CA VAL A 38 -14.41 20.01 -12.12
C VAL A 38 -13.86 19.93 -13.56
N ALA A 39 -14.65 19.39 -14.49
CA ALA A 39 -14.29 19.33 -15.92
C ALA A 39 -14.16 20.72 -16.58
N ALA A 40 -14.80 21.76 -16.05
CA ALA A 40 -14.66 23.12 -16.58
C ALA A 40 -13.26 23.70 -16.28
N ASP A 41 -12.61 23.29 -15.18
CA ASP A 41 -11.28 23.77 -14.82
C ASP A 41 -10.20 23.26 -15.80
N LEU A 42 -10.42 22.11 -16.43
CA LEU A 42 -9.54 21.56 -17.47
C LEU A 42 -9.48 22.45 -18.73
N PHE A 43 -10.57 23.17 -19.05
CA PHE A 43 -10.64 24.06 -20.21
C PHE A 43 -10.30 25.52 -19.89
N LEU A 44 -10.17 25.86 -18.60
CA LEU A 44 -9.90 27.22 -18.12
C LEU A 44 -8.45 27.44 -17.71
N GLN A 45 -7.65 26.38 -17.58
CA GLN A 45 -6.23 26.46 -17.23
C GLN A 45 -5.32 26.10 -18.41
N VAL A 46 -4.13 26.72 -18.47
CA VAL A 46 -3.12 26.42 -19.48
C VAL A 46 -2.65 24.97 -19.28
N PRO A 47 -2.67 24.09 -20.30
CA PRO A 47 -2.31 22.69 -20.16
C PRO A 47 -0.81 22.54 -19.92
N SER A 48 -0.40 22.56 -18.66
CA SER A 48 0.96 22.28 -18.21
C SER A 48 1.01 20.90 -17.54
N GLN A 49 2.20 20.29 -17.49
CA GLN A 49 2.40 18.98 -16.85
C GLN A 49 1.97 18.97 -15.38
N GLU A 50 2.21 20.09 -14.68
CA GLU A 50 1.82 20.28 -13.28
C GLU A 50 0.29 20.35 -13.13
N ASN A 51 -0.40 21.08 -14.01
CA ASN A 51 -1.86 21.18 -13.98
C ASN A 51 -2.54 19.84 -14.35
N LEU A 52 -1.95 19.07 -15.28
CA LEU A 52 -2.44 17.74 -15.62
C LEU A 52 -2.28 16.76 -14.45
N ARG A 53 -1.16 16.83 -13.71
CA ARG A 53 -0.94 16.00 -12.53
C ARG A 53 -1.85 16.38 -11.37
N ASN A 54 -2.04 17.67 -11.12
CA ASN A 54 -3.00 18.15 -10.12
C ASN A 54 -4.45 17.77 -10.48
N TYR A 55 -4.79 17.74 -11.78
CA TYR A 55 -6.09 17.27 -12.25
C TYR A 55 -6.27 15.75 -12.07
N GLU A 56 -5.22 14.96 -12.34
CA GLU A 56 -5.22 13.50 -12.11
C GLU A 56 -5.35 13.16 -10.62
N GLU A 57 -4.62 13.87 -9.75
CA GLU A 57 -4.72 13.74 -8.29
C GLU A 57 -6.12 14.11 -7.78
N ASN A 58 -6.70 15.22 -8.25
CA ASN A 58 -8.05 15.63 -7.86
C ASN A 58 -9.14 14.66 -8.37
N LEU A 59 -8.95 14.02 -9.52
CA LEU A 59 -9.84 12.96 -10.01
C LEU A 59 -9.73 11.69 -9.15
N GLU A 60 -8.52 11.28 -8.77
CA GLU A 60 -8.31 10.12 -7.90
C GLU A 60 -8.85 10.33 -6.48
N GLU A 61 -8.76 11.55 -5.94
CA GLU A 61 -9.25 11.90 -4.61
C GLU A 61 -10.76 12.17 -4.59
N GLY A 62 -11.31 12.80 -5.64
CA GLY A 62 -12.72 13.17 -5.73
C GLY A 62 -13.67 12.05 -6.14
N SER A 63 -13.18 11.00 -6.80
CA SER A 63 -14.05 9.97 -7.37
C SER A 63 -14.68 9.07 -6.30
N TRP A 64 -15.92 9.39 -5.92
CA TRP A 64 -16.77 8.58 -5.02
C TRP A 64 -16.87 7.13 -5.50
N LEU A 65 -16.80 6.90 -6.82
CA LEU A 65 -16.75 5.57 -7.42
C LEU A 65 -15.43 4.86 -7.13
N VAL A 66 -14.29 5.51 -7.28
CA VAL A 66 -12.98 4.93 -6.90
C VAL A 66 -12.95 4.61 -5.41
N GLN A 67 -13.48 5.48 -4.54
CA GLN A 67 -13.51 5.23 -3.10
C GLN A 67 -14.39 4.02 -2.71
N ASN A 68 -15.52 3.80 -3.40
CA ASN A 68 -16.42 2.67 -3.11
C ASN A 68 -16.06 1.38 -3.86
N LEU A 69 -15.46 1.47 -5.05
CA LEU A 69 -15.00 0.33 -5.83
C LEU A 69 -13.65 -0.19 -5.36
N ARG A 70 -12.77 0.66 -4.81
CA ARG A 70 -11.43 0.28 -4.34
C ARG A 70 -11.48 -0.85 -3.28
N PRO A 71 -12.34 -0.81 -2.24
CA PRO A 71 -12.47 -1.91 -1.28
C PRO A 71 -12.92 -3.21 -1.94
N VAL A 72 -13.93 -3.14 -2.82
CA VAL A 72 -14.47 -4.31 -3.51
C VAL A 72 -13.44 -4.92 -4.46
N MET A 73 -12.71 -4.08 -5.20
CA MET A 73 -11.64 -4.51 -6.08
C MET A 73 -10.43 -5.07 -5.31
N GLN A 74 -10.12 -4.55 -4.13
CA GLN A 74 -9.11 -5.12 -3.24
C GLN A 74 -9.52 -6.50 -2.73
N VAL A 75 -10.77 -6.67 -2.30
CA VAL A 75 -11.30 -7.97 -1.86
C VAL A 75 -11.35 -8.97 -3.02
N LEU A 76 -11.83 -8.56 -4.20
CA LEU A 76 -11.84 -9.41 -5.39
C LEU A 76 -10.43 -9.78 -5.82
N ARG A 77 -9.48 -8.84 -5.77
CA ARG A 77 -8.08 -9.09 -6.10
C ARG A 77 -7.46 -10.09 -5.13
N PHE A 78 -7.69 -9.93 -3.83
CA PHE A 78 -7.25 -10.89 -2.82
C PHE A 78 -7.89 -12.27 -3.03
N ALA A 79 -9.21 -12.33 -3.24
CA ALA A 79 -9.95 -13.58 -3.35
C ALA A 79 -9.65 -14.36 -4.65
N VAL A 80 -9.39 -13.67 -5.76
CA VAL A 80 -9.18 -14.29 -7.08
C VAL A 80 -7.71 -14.52 -7.39
N LEU A 81 -6.82 -13.58 -7.02
CA LEU A 81 -5.40 -13.63 -7.34
C LEU A 81 -4.51 -14.00 -6.15
N GLY A 82 -5.04 -14.04 -4.92
CA GLY A 82 -4.24 -14.22 -3.71
C GLY A 82 -3.29 -13.05 -3.44
N ASP A 83 -3.47 -11.93 -4.15
CA ASP A 83 -2.60 -10.77 -4.06
C ASP A 83 -2.96 -9.96 -2.81
N LEU A 84 -2.08 -10.03 -1.81
CA LEU A 84 -2.20 -9.38 -0.51
C LEU A 84 -1.86 -7.89 -0.56
N GLY A 85 -1.60 -7.37 -1.76
CA GLY A 85 -1.09 -6.03 -1.99
C GLY A 85 0.43 -5.95 -1.80
N LYS A 86 0.97 -4.77 -2.07
CA LYS A 86 2.43 -4.53 -2.16
C LYS A 86 3.22 -4.72 -0.85
N LYS A 87 2.56 -4.94 0.29
CA LYS A 87 3.21 -4.96 1.62
C LYS A 87 3.11 -6.30 2.34
N ALA A 88 2.49 -7.30 1.72
CA ALA A 88 2.27 -8.58 2.37
C ALA A 88 2.65 -9.74 1.43
N VAL A 89 3.29 -10.74 2.01
CA VAL A 89 3.81 -11.92 1.32
C VAL A 89 3.06 -13.14 1.84
N ALA A 90 2.51 -13.93 0.92
CA ALA A 90 1.84 -15.18 1.24
C ALA A 90 2.89 -16.24 1.59
N GLY A 91 2.73 -16.85 2.76
CA GLY A 91 3.41 -18.05 3.18
C GLY A 91 2.59 -19.31 2.92
N ARG A 92 3.03 -20.41 3.51
CA ARG A 92 2.40 -21.73 3.42
C ARG A 92 1.16 -21.77 4.32
N GLU A 93 0.20 -22.63 3.97
CA GLU A 93 -0.98 -22.91 4.80
C GLU A 93 -1.78 -21.65 5.18
N GLY A 94 -1.84 -20.66 4.27
CA GLY A 94 -2.59 -19.42 4.49
C GLY A 94 -1.89 -18.41 5.41
N TRP A 95 -0.62 -18.65 5.77
CA TRP A 95 0.15 -17.70 6.56
C TRP A 95 0.43 -16.43 5.78
N LEU A 96 0.33 -15.28 6.45
CA LEU A 96 0.63 -13.97 5.88
C LEU A 96 1.81 -13.34 6.63
N PHE A 97 2.77 -12.80 5.87
CA PHE A 97 3.95 -12.13 6.38
C PHE A 97 4.00 -10.69 5.87
N TYR A 98 4.55 -9.79 6.69
CA TYR A 98 4.78 -8.42 6.29
C TYR A 98 6.07 -8.33 5.49
N ASP A 99 6.02 -7.72 4.31
CA ASP A 99 7.14 -7.66 3.36
C ASP A 99 8.40 -7.02 3.99
N LEU A 100 8.23 -5.92 4.72
CA LEU A 100 9.35 -5.26 5.42
C LEU A 100 10.02 -6.18 6.47
N GLY A 101 9.23 -7.04 7.13
CA GLY A 101 9.76 -7.99 8.11
C GLY A 101 10.57 -9.12 7.47
N ILE A 102 10.32 -9.42 6.20
CA ILE A 102 11.14 -10.35 5.41
C ILE A 102 12.38 -9.63 4.90
N GLN A 103 12.21 -8.44 4.31
CA GLN A 103 13.31 -7.62 3.80
C GLN A 103 14.38 -7.38 4.87
N TYR A 104 13.96 -7.04 6.10
CA TYR A 104 14.88 -6.87 7.22
C TYR A 104 15.74 -8.12 7.51
N LEU A 105 15.20 -9.32 7.32
CA LEU A 105 15.91 -10.58 7.55
C LEU A 105 16.76 -11.03 6.35
N THR A 106 16.34 -10.69 5.13
CA THR A 106 16.96 -11.23 3.91
C THR A 106 17.91 -10.26 3.22
N GLU A 107 17.70 -8.96 3.39
CA GLU A 107 18.50 -7.95 2.73
C GLU A 107 19.70 -7.59 3.59
N ARG A 108 20.86 -7.40 2.95
CA ARG A 108 22.01 -6.78 3.64
C ARG A 108 21.62 -5.34 3.97
N SER A 109 22.05 -4.86 5.15
CA SER A 109 21.82 -3.50 5.62
C SER A 109 21.88 -2.51 4.46
N GLN A 110 20.70 -2.01 4.06
CA GLN A 110 20.63 -1.04 2.97
C GLN A 110 21.34 0.23 3.44
N PRO A 111 22.03 0.94 2.53
CA PRO A 111 22.57 2.26 2.86
C PRO A 111 21.41 3.14 3.33
N VAL A 112 21.56 3.74 4.51
CA VAL A 112 20.58 4.65 5.11
C VAL A 112 20.27 5.75 4.11
N ARG A 113 18.98 5.91 3.76
CA ARG A 113 18.57 6.95 2.80
C ARG A 113 18.68 8.33 3.45
N PRO A 114 18.92 9.40 2.67
CA PRO A 114 18.89 10.75 3.20
C PRO A 114 17.54 11.05 3.88
N GLY A 115 17.55 11.31 5.19
CA GLY A 115 16.35 11.57 6.00
C GLY A 115 15.82 10.37 6.79
N GLU A 116 16.41 9.19 6.66
CA GLU A 116 16.14 8.05 7.55
C GLU A 116 17.13 8.03 8.71
N SER A 117 16.66 7.68 9.91
CA SER A 117 17.54 7.57 11.09
C SER A 117 18.47 6.38 10.96
N THR A 118 19.74 6.61 11.26
CA THR A 118 20.71 5.52 11.35
C THR A 118 20.42 4.61 12.56
N PRO A 119 20.85 3.34 12.56
CA PRO A 119 20.73 2.48 13.73
C PRO A 119 21.33 3.12 14.99
N ASP A 120 22.46 3.81 14.84
CA ASP A 120 23.15 4.50 15.94
C ASP A 120 22.30 5.65 16.51
N GLU A 121 21.68 6.47 15.64
CA GLU A 121 20.76 7.54 16.07
C GLU A 121 19.54 7.00 16.83
N VAL A 122 19.01 5.84 16.43
CA VAL A 122 17.89 5.19 17.13
C VAL A 122 18.33 4.73 18.53
N VAL A 123 19.51 4.13 18.65
CA VAL A 123 20.08 3.71 19.93
C VAL A 123 20.33 4.92 20.84
N GLU A 124 20.92 5.99 20.30
CA GLU A 124 21.14 7.24 21.03
C GLU A 124 19.82 7.86 21.52
N ALA A 125 18.77 7.86 20.69
CA ALA A 125 17.45 8.33 21.09
C ALA A 125 16.87 7.52 22.25
N ILE A 126 16.97 6.18 22.20
CA ILE A 126 16.53 5.29 23.29
C ILE A 126 17.32 5.57 24.58
N VAL A 127 18.64 5.75 24.48
CA VAL A 127 19.50 6.08 25.63
C VAL A 127 19.13 7.44 26.22
N SER A 128 18.91 8.46 25.39
CA SER A 128 18.49 9.77 25.85
C SER A 128 17.13 9.72 26.58
N PHE A 129 16.22 8.87 26.11
CA PHE A 129 14.92 8.65 26.73
C PHE A 129 15.05 7.93 28.08
N ARG A 130 15.92 6.90 28.15
CA ARG A 130 16.27 6.22 29.40
C ARG A 130 16.77 7.21 30.45
N ASP A 131 17.67 8.12 30.08
CA ASP A 131 18.29 9.05 31.02
C ASP A 131 17.26 10.05 31.59
N ARG A 132 16.34 10.54 30.75
CA ARG A 132 15.22 11.38 31.19
C ARG A 132 14.26 10.65 32.13
N LEU A 133 14.07 9.34 31.96
CA LEU A 133 13.27 8.53 32.88
C LEU A 133 14.01 8.32 34.21
N ALA A 134 15.32 8.10 34.16
CA ALA A 134 16.16 7.93 35.34
C ALA A 134 16.18 9.18 36.24
N GLU A 135 16.18 10.39 35.67
CA GLU A 135 16.02 11.65 36.41
C GLU A 135 14.76 11.70 37.29
N ARG A 136 13.75 10.89 36.95
CA ARG A 136 12.47 10.78 37.67
C ARG A 136 12.38 9.51 38.53
N GLY A 137 13.46 8.75 38.65
CA GLY A 137 13.49 7.47 39.37
C GLY A 137 12.76 6.33 38.64
N ILE A 138 12.57 6.44 37.32
CA ILE A 138 11.89 5.43 36.50
C ILE A 138 12.93 4.63 35.70
N HIS A 139 12.87 3.30 35.78
CA HIS A 139 13.75 2.41 35.03
C HIS A 139 13.10 1.98 33.71
N LEU A 140 13.83 2.15 32.59
CA LEU A 140 13.41 1.68 31.27
C LEU A 140 13.86 0.24 31.03
N LEU A 141 12.92 -0.64 30.69
CA LEU A 141 13.18 -2.00 30.20
C LEU A 141 12.81 -2.09 28.72
N VAL A 142 13.78 -2.39 27.87
CA VAL A 142 13.58 -2.61 26.43
C VAL A 142 13.65 -4.11 26.15
N VAL A 143 12.61 -4.65 25.52
CA VAL A 143 12.56 -6.06 25.11
C VAL A 143 12.33 -6.12 23.60
N PRO A 144 13.40 -6.26 22.78
CA PRO A 144 13.24 -6.46 21.35
C PRO A 144 12.49 -7.76 21.08
N ALA A 145 11.31 -7.65 20.47
CA ALA A 145 10.51 -8.80 20.09
C ALA A 145 10.86 -9.22 18.65
N PRO A 146 11.16 -10.51 18.40
CA PRO A 146 11.46 -10.97 17.05
C PRO A 146 10.23 -10.88 16.15
N GLY A 147 10.47 -10.60 14.86
CA GLY A 147 9.42 -10.59 13.86
C GLY A 147 8.89 -11.99 13.56
N LYS A 148 7.62 -12.07 13.13
CA LYS A 148 6.94 -13.34 12.77
C LYS A 148 7.73 -14.22 11.79
N ALA A 149 8.41 -13.61 10.81
CA ALA A 149 9.23 -14.31 9.82
C ALA A 149 10.52 -14.91 10.40
N SER A 150 11.02 -14.38 11.52
CA SER A 150 12.18 -14.93 12.23
C SER A 150 11.78 -16.10 13.15
N VAL A 151 10.58 -16.03 13.73
CA VAL A 151 10.04 -17.08 14.63
C VAL A 151 9.50 -18.29 13.85
N TYR A 152 8.83 -18.07 12.73
CA TYR A 152 8.20 -19.12 11.90
C TYR A 152 8.68 -19.11 10.45
N PRO A 153 10.00 -19.23 10.19
CA PRO A 153 10.55 -19.18 8.84
C PRO A 153 10.07 -20.35 7.95
N GLU A 154 9.75 -21.51 8.55
CA GLU A 154 9.22 -22.70 7.89
C GLU A 154 7.83 -22.49 7.27
N MET A 155 7.06 -21.59 7.87
CA MET A 155 5.76 -21.15 7.35
C MET A 155 5.93 -20.12 6.21
N LEU A 156 7.08 -19.46 6.12
CA LEU A 156 7.42 -18.59 4.99
C LEU A 156 7.90 -19.41 3.78
N THR A 157 8.77 -20.41 3.99
CA THR A 157 9.31 -21.23 2.90
C THR A 157 9.70 -22.63 3.35
N SER A 158 9.51 -23.62 2.46
CA SER A 158 9.94 -25.01 2.72
C SER A 158 11.46 -25.15 2.91
N ARG A 159 12.26 -24.18 2.43
CA ARG A 159 13.73 -24.19 2.63
C ARG A 159 14.13 -24.03 4.10
N ALA A 160 13.25 -23.48 4.93
CA ALA A 160 13.49 -23.23 6.34
C ALA A 160 13.05 -24.36 7.27
N LEU A 161 12.52 -25.47 6.74
CA LEU A 161 12.03 -26.61 7.54
C LEU A 161 13.08 -27.26 8.44
N ASN A 162 14.37 -27.11 8.11
CA ASN A 162 15.49 -27.70 8.85
C ASN A 162 16.28 -26.65 9.66
N LEU A 163 15.69 -25.48 9.94
CA LEU A 163 16.31 -24.46 10.77
C LEU A 163 15.91 -24.67 12.22
N ASP A 164 16.83 -25.17 13.05
CA ASP A 164 16.58 -25.48 14.46
C ASP A 164 16.62 -24.24 15.39
N HIS A 165 16.80 -23.04 14.83
CA HIS A 165 16.97 -21.79 15.57
C HIS A 165 16.35 -20.60 14.82
N PRO A 166 15.86 -19.57 15.54
CA PRO A 166 15.36 -18.34 14.94
C PRO A 166 16.43 -17.67 14.07
N ILE A 167 16.04 -17.19 12.88
CA ILE A 167 16.95 -16.46 12.00
C ILE A 167 17.11 -15.04 12.57
N ASN A 168 18.15 -14.82 13.35
CA ASN A 168 18.56 -13.50 13.81
C ASN A 168 20.08 -13.46 14.01
N ASP A 169 20.82 -13.64 12.91
CA ASP A 169 22.29 -13.58 12.96
C ASP A 169 22.77 -12.37 12.16
N ARG A 170 22.78 -11.22 12.85
CA ARG A 170 23.79 -10.15 12.77
C ARG A 170 23.48 -8.99 13.71
#